data_AF-A0A533WK03-F1
#
_entry.id   AF-A0A533WK03-F1
#
_cell.length_a   1.000
_cell.length_b   1.000
_cell.length_c   1.000
_cell.angle_alpha   90.00
_cell.angle_beta   90.00
_cell.angle_gamma   90.00
#
_symmetry.space_group_name_H-M   'P 1'
#
loop_
_entity.id
_entity.type
_entity.pdbx_description
1 polymer ?
#
loop_
_entity_poly.entity_id
_entity_poly.type
_entity_poly.pdbx_seq_one_letter_code
_entity_poly.pdbx_strand_id
1 'polypeptide(L)'
;ELVRRWFLKESSRYVIRALPGIARKAGVRKYHRADVREIRNWGYCTRDGRLSFSWQLIALSERLREYILCHELVHLTEPNHSVAFKRKLGSLLPDFREREKELGRVVPARSIREP
;
A
#
# COMPACT_ATOMS: atom_id res chain seq x y z
N GLU A 1 4.47 23.12 -8.77
CA GLU A 1 5.46 22.15 -9.27
C GLU A 1 6.41 21.60 -8.20
N LEU A 2 6.98 22.44 -7.34
CA LEU A 2 7.89 22.02 -6.25
C LEU A 2 7.24 21.08 -5.22
N VAL A 3 6.01 21.37 -4.78
CA VAL A 3 5.28 20.53 -3.82
C VAL A 3 5.11 19.10 -4.35
N ARG A 4 4.64 18.94 -5.60
CA ARG A 4 4.48 17.62 -6.22
C ARG A 4 5.80 16.87 -6.30
N ARG A 5 6.91 17.54 -6.66
CA ARG A 5 8.25 16.95 -6.68
C ARG A 5 8.69 16.49 -5.28
N TRP A 6 8.44 17.30 -4.25
CA TRP A 6 8.73 16.93 -2.87
C TRP A 6 7.91 15.72 -2.44
N PHE A 7 6.59 15.71 -2.71
CA PHE A 7 5.72 14.58 -2.37
C PHE A 7 6.15 13.29 -3.07
N LEU A 8 6.48 13.35 -4.36
CA LEU A 8 6.99 12.19 -5.10
C LEU A 8 8.30 11.65 -4.47
N LYS A 9 9.21 12.55 -4.10
CA LYS A 9 10.50 12.22 -3.47
C LYS A 9 10.30 11.60 -2.09
N GLU A 10 9.48 12.20 -1.24
CA GLU A 10 9.26 11.71 0.12
C GLU A 10 8.43 10.43 0.16
N SER A 11 7.41 10.30 -0.68
CA SER A 11 6.68 9.04 -0.86
C SER A 11 7.61 7.93 -1.36
N SER A 12 8.49 8.22 -2.33
CA SER A 12 9.50 7.25 -2.81
C SER A 12 10.45 6.83 -1.69
N ARG A 13 10.99 7.79 -0.94
CA ARG A 13 11.88 7.51 0.21
C ARG A 13 11.19 6.64 1.26
N TYR A 14 9.95 6.95 1.58
CA TYR A 14 9.16 6.15 2.52
C TYR A 14 8.99 4.72 2.03
N VAL A 15 8.55 4.52 0.78
CA VAL A 15 8.36 3.18 0.19
C VAL A 15 9.66 2.39 0.17
N ILE A 16 10.77 2.98 -0.32
CA ILE A 16 12.08 2.33 -0.37
C ILE A 16 12.53 1.87 1.03
N ARG A 17 12.31 2.70 2.06
CA ARG A 17 12.70 2.40 3.43
C ARG A 17 11.81 1.34 4.08
N ALA A 18 10.49 1.47 3.97
CA ALA A 18 9.53 0.69 4.74
C ALA A 18 9.19 -0.67 4.08
N LEU A 19 9.05 -0.69 2.75
CA LEU A 19 8.50 -1.84 2.03
C LEU A 19 9.29 -3.14 2.24
N PRO A 20 10.65 -3.17 2.23
CA PRO A 20 11.39 -4.42 2.44
C PRO A 20 11.13 -5.05 3.82
N GLY A 21 11.00 -4.23 4.86
CA GLY A 21 10.69 -4.69 6.21
C GLY A 21 9.29 -5.28 6.31
N ILE A 22 8.31 -4.64 5.67
CA ILE A 22 6.92 -5.11 5.63
C ILE A 22 6.81 -6.39 4.78
N ALA A 23 7.47 -6.45 3.62
CA ALA A 23 7.49 -7.64 2.76
C ALA A 23 8.02 -8.86 3.50
N ARG A 24 9.10 -8.69 4.28
CA ARG A 24 9.66 -9.75 5.13
C ARG A 24 8.64 -10.25 6.16
N LYS A 25 7.96 -9.34 6.87
CA LYS A 25 6.90 -9.69 7.83
C LYS A 25 5.72 -10.41 7.15
N ALA A 26 5.39 -10.01 5.92
CA ALA A 26 4.32 -10.59 5.11
C ALA A 26 4.65 -11.98 4.52
N GLY A 27 5.87 -12.49 4.73
CA GLY A 27 6.35 -13.72 4.10
C GLY A 27 6.54 -13.60 2.58
N VAL A 28 6.54 -12.37 2.05
CA VAL A 28 6.78 -12.09 0.62
C VAL A 28 8.29 -12.07 0.40
N ARG A 29 8.81 -13.12 -0.25
CA ARG A 29 10.25 -13.27 -0.51
C ARG A 29 10.74 -12.42 -1.67
N LYS A 30 9.90 -12.19 -2.69
CA LYS A 30 10.23 -11.42 -3.89
C LYS A 30 8.99 -10.70 -4.43
N TYR A 31 9.22 -9.52 -4.96
CA TYR A 31 8.34 -8.77 -5.87
C TYR A 31 9.23 -8.21 -6.99
N HIS A 32 8.68 -7.98 -8.17
CA HIS A 32 9.47 -7.59 -9.34
C HIS A 32 10.05 -6.18 -9.20
N ARG A 33 9.21 -5.21 -8.84
CA ARG A 33 9.62 -3.83 -8.53
C ARG A 33 8.57 -3.11 -7.70
N ALA A 34 8.99 -2.03 -7.06
CA ALA A 34 8.08 -1.09 -6.40
C ALA A 34 8.38 0.33 -6.88
N ASP A 35 7.35 1.08 -7.25
CA ASP A 35 7.49 2.45 -7.72
C ASP A 35 6.42 3.40 -7.14
N VAL A 36 6.72 4.70 -7.13
CA VAL A 36 5.78 5.74 -6.75
C VAL A 36 5.51 6.62 -7.96
N ARG A 37 4.24 6.84 -8.28
CA ARG A 37 3.83 7.55 -9.49
C ARG A 37 2.47 8.22 -9.35
N GLU A 38 2.03 8.89 -10.41
CA GLU A 38 0.68 9.40 -10.52
C GLU A 38 -0.30 8.32 -10.91
N ILE A 39 -1.13 7.93 -9.94
CA ILE A 39 -2.22 6.95 -10.06
C ILE A 39 -3.45 7.46 -9.31
N ARG A 40 -4.63 7.00 -9.71
CA ARG A 40 -5.92 7.40 -9.09
C ARG A 40 -6.11 6.78 -7.71
N ASN A 41 -5.66 5.54 -7.52
CA ASN A 41 -5.74 4.79 -6.27
C ASN A 41 -4.51 5.05 -5.39
N TRP A 42 -4.53 4.59 -4.14
CA TRP A 42 -3.38 4.70 -3.23
C TRP A 42 -2.25 3.74 -3.58
N GLY A 43 -2.60 2.57 -4.10
CA GLY A 43 -1.68 1.57 -4.60
C GLY A 43 -2.37 0.65 -5.60
N TYR A 44 -1.56 -0.19 -6.26
CA TYR A 44 -2.00 -1.40 -6.91
C TYR A 44 -0.83 -2.40 -7.00
N CYS A 45 -1.18 -3.68 -7.16
CA CYS A 45 -0.25 -4.75 -7.47
C CYS A 45 -0.67 -5.42 -8.79
N THR A 46 0.30 -5.79 -9.61
CA THR A 46 0.07 -6.61 -10.81
C THR A 46 0.42 -8.09 -10.56
N ARG A 47 -0.04 -8.97 -11.44
CA ARG A 47 0.26 -10.41 -11.38
C ARG A 47 1.75 -10.73 -11.57
N ASP A 48 2.50 -9.92 -12.32
CA ASP A 48 3.96 -10.04 -12.45
C ASP A 48 4.73 -9.50 -11.22
N GLY A 49 4.01 -9.05 -10.19
CA GLY A 49 4.59 -8.61 -8.94
C GLY A 49 5.16 -7.19 -8.97
N ARG A 50 4.64 -6.32 -9.84
CA ARG A 50 4.89 -4.88 -9.75
C ARG A 50 3.95 -4.26 -8.72
N LEU A 51 4.54 -3.55 -7.76
CA LEU A 51 3.83 -2.72 -6.80
C LEU A 51 3.95 -1.25 -7.24
N SER A 52 2.85 -0.52 -7.25
CA SER A 52 2.86 0.92 -7.57
C SER A 52 2.04 1.68 -6.55
N PHE A 53 2.57 2.80 -6.05
CA PHE A 53 1.94 3.62 -5.02
C PHE A 53 1.75 5.07 -5.48
N SER A 54 0.76 5.76 -4.91
CA SER A 54 0.50 7.16 -5.23
C SER A 54 1.59 8.08 -4.70
N TRP A 55 1.99 9.09 -5.48
CA TRP A 55 2.88 10.16 -5.02
C TRP A 55 2.32 10.95 -3.83
N GLN A 56 1.01 10.88 -3.59
CA GLN A 56 0.35 11.50 -2.44
C GLN A 56 0.45 10.68 -1.15
N LEU A 57 1.04 9.47 -1.18
CA LEU A 57 1.13 8.57 -0.04
C LEU A 57 1.65 9.28 1.22
N ILE A 58 2.66 10.15 1.08
CA ILE A 58 3.26 10.90 2.20
C ILE A 58 2.27 11.83 2.93
N ALA A 59 1.15 12.19 2.32
CA ALA A 59 0.11 13.01 2.95
C ALA A 59 -0.69 12.26 4.03
N LEU A 60 -0.71 10.93 3.98
CA LEU A 60 -1.44 10.11 4.93
C LEU A 60 -0.65 9.96 6.24
N SER A 61 -1.33 9.66 7.34
CA SER A 61 -0.66 9.27 8.59
C SER A 61 0.22 8.02 8.36
N GLU A 62 1.28 7.85 9.15
CA GLU A 62 2.20 6.70 8.97
C GLU A 62 1.49 5.35 9.02
N ARG A 63 0.52 5.23 9.93
CA ARG A 63 -0.33 4.05 10.10
C ARG A 63 -1.12 3.71 8.83
N LEU A 64 -1.68 4.70 8.15
CA LEU A 64 -2.40 4.51 6.89
C LEU A 64 -1.46 4.20 5.72
N ARG A 65 -0.25 4.79 5.70
CA ARG A 65 0.77 4.44 4.72
C ARG A 65 1.19 2.97 4.85
N GLU A 66 1.44 2.51 6.08
CA GLU A 66 1.74 1.11 6.36
C GLU A 66 0.60 0.17 5.92
N TYR A 67 -0.66 0.55 6.19
CA TYR A 67 -1.83 -0.20 5.74
C TYR A 67 -1.83 -0.41 4.22
N ILE A 68 -1.61 0.65 3.43
CA ILE A 68 -1.56 0.57 1.96
C ILE A 68 -0.43 -0.37 1.50
N LEU A 69 0.77 -0.25 2.09
CA LEU A 69 1.90 -1.11 1.72
C LEU A 69 1.61 -2.59 2.03
N CYS A 70 1.06 -2.89 3.21
CA CYS A 70 0.64 -4.24 3.58
C CYS A 70 -0.43 -4.77 2.63
N HIS A 71 -1.41 -3.94 2.28
CA HIS A 71 -2.52 -4.31 1.39
C HIS A 71 -2.00 -4.78 0.02
N GLU A 72 -1.16 -3.97 -0.64
CA GLU A 72 -0.60 -4.33 -1.95
C GLU A 72 0.33 -5.54 -1.89
N LEU A 73 1.08 -5.71 -0.78
CA LEU A 73 1.92 -6.89 -0.59
C LEU A 73 1.11 -8.17 -0.42
N VAL A 74 -0.05 -8.12 0.25
CA VAL A 74 -0.93 -9.29 0.40
C VAL A 74 -1.50 -9.71 -0.96
N HIS A 75 -1.79 -8.77 -1.86
CA HIS A 75 -2.24 -9.06 -3.22
C HIS A 75 -1.28 -9.93 -4.05
N LEU A 76 0.03 -9.93 -3.74
CA LEU A 76 1.00 -10.81 -4.39
C LEU A 76 0.71 -12.30 -4.17
N THR A 77 0.03 -12.64 -3.08
CA THR A 77 -0.31 -14.02 -2.72
C THR A 77 -1.81 -14.30 -2.68
N GLU A 78 -2.62 -13.28 -2.40
CA GLU A 78 -4.07 -13.35 -2.29
C GLU A 78 -4.67 -12.27 -3.20
N PRO A 79 -4.89 -12.54 -4.49
CA PRO A 79 -5.22 -11.51 -5.48
C PRO A 79 -6.53 -10.77 -5.20
N ASN A 80 -7.48 -11.44 -4.54
CA ASN A 80 -8.81 -10.92 -4.23
C ASN A 80 -8.95 -10.73 -2.71
N HIS A 81 -9.87 -9.87 -2.25
CA HIS A 81 -10.17 -9.61 -0.83
C HIS A 81 -10.94 -10.73 -0.12
N SER A 82 -10.54 -11.97 -0.40
CA SER A 82 -11.07 -13.21 0.14
C SER A 82 -10.89 -13.30 1.66
N VAL A 83 -11.47 -14.33 2.27
CA VAL A 83 -11.23 -14.65 3.69
C VAL A 83 -9.73 -14.86 3.96
N ALA A 84 -9.00 -15.48 3.02
CA ALA A 84 -7.56 -15.68 3.14
C ALA A 84 -6.79 -14.36 3.10
N PHE A 85 -7.17 -13.42 2.22
CA PHE A 85 -6.64 -12.05 2.22
C PHE A 85 -6.84 -11.38 3.57
N LYS A 86 -8.08 -11.35 4.08
CA LYS A 86 -8.40 -10.69 5.35
C LYS A 86 -7.65 -11.32 6.53
N ARG A 87 -7.51 -12.65 6.54
CA ARG A 87 -6.72 -13.36 7.55
C ARG A 87 -5.24 -12.98 7.48
N LYS A 88 -4.65 -12.94 6.28
CA LYS A 88 -3.24 -12.59 6.10
C LYS A 88 -2.96 -11.13 6.40
N LEU A 89 -3.83 -10.22 5.97
CA LEU A 89 -3.72 -8.80 6.31
C LEU A 89 -3.88 -8.61 7.83
N GLY A 90 -4.84 -9.28 8.46
CA GLY A 90 -5.05 -9.24 9.90
C GLY A 90 -3.90 -9.81 10.72
N SER A 91 -3.17 -10.82 10.22
CA SER A 91 -1.97 -11.32 10.90
C SER A 91 -0.80 -10.33 10.85
N LEU A 92 -0.78 -9.43 9.87
CA LEU A 92 0.25 -8.38 9.73
C LEU A 92 -0.13 -7.10 10.45
N LEU A 93 -1.41 -6.75 10.38
CA LEU A 93 -2.01 -5.56 10.94
C LEU A 93 -3.31 -5.96 11.66
N PRO A 94 -3.25 -6.33 12.95
CA PRO A 94 -4.43 -6.77 13.71
C PRO A 94 -5.58 -5.75 13.71
N ASP A 95 -5.24 -4.48 13.51
CA ASP A 95 -6.12 -3.33 13.49
C ASP A 95 -6.48 -2.83 12.08
N PHE A 96 -6.27 -3.65 11.04
CA PHE A 96 -6.46 -3.22 9.64
C PHE A 96 -7.86 -2.69 9.34
N ARG A 97 -8.90 -3.18 10.03
CA ARG A 97 -10.29 -2.71 9.85
C ARG A 97 -10.48 -1.28 10.35
N GLU A 98 -9.79 -0.91 11.42
CA GLU A 98 -9.82 0.47 11.92
C GLU A 98 -9.12 1.40 10.93
N ARG A 99 -7.96 0.97 10.42
CA ARG A 99 -7.19 1.71 9.40
C ARG A 99 -7.98 1.87 8.10
N GLU A 100 -8.69 0.83 7.66
CA GLU A 100 -9.59 0.87 6.49
C GLU A 100 -10.70 1.90 6.68
N LYS A 101 -11.35 1.89 7.86
CA LYS A 101 -12.39 2.86 8.21
C LYS A 101 -11.86 4.29 8.30
N GLU A 102 -10.68 4.47 8.86
CA GLU A 102 -9.98 5.77 8.93
C GLU A 102 -9.64 6.28 7.52
N LEU A 103 -9.08 5.41 6.65
CA LEU A 103 -8.77 5.74 5.27
C LEU A 103 -10.01 6.21 4.50
N GLY A 104 -11.16 5.56 4.72
CA GLY A 104 -12.44 5.93 4.11
C GLY A 104 -13.00 7.28 4.58
N ARG A 105 -12.58 7.79 5.75
CA ARG A 105 -13.01 9.10 6.28
C ARG A 105 -12.17 10.25 5.75
N VAL A 106 -10.88 10.01 5.52
CA VAL A 106 -9.94 11.06 5.09
C VAL A 106 -9.95 11.28 3.57
N VAL A 107 -10.70 10.49 2.80
CA VAL A 107 -10.74 10.60 1.32
C VAL A 107 -12.12 10.30 0.72
N PRO A 108 -12.74 11.23 -0.02
CA PRO A 108 -13.83 10.89 -0.94
C PRO A 108 -13.25 10.16 -2.17
N ALA A 109 -13.60 8.89 -2.36
CA ALA A 109 -13.48 8.13 -3.63
C ALA A 109 -12.07 7.83 -4.20
N ARG A 110 -11.05 7.60 -3.36
CA ARG A 110 -9.80 6.89 -3.76
C ARG A 110 -9.65 5.63 -2.93
N SER A 111 -10.58 4.68 -3.06
CA SER A 111 -10.38 3.41 -2.37
C SER A 111 -9.23 2.66 -3.04
N ILE A 112 -8.55 1.80 -2.28
CA ILE A 112 -7.86 0.67 -2.88
C ILE A 112 -9.00 -0.15 -3.52
N ARG A 113 -9.17 -0.03 -4.84
CA ARG A 113 -10.14 -0.87 -5.57
C ARG A 113 -9.42 -2.12 -5.99
N GLU A 114 -10.13 -3.23 -5.87
CA GLU A 114 -9.72 -4.53 -6.41
C GLU A 114 -9.32 -4.37 -7.89
N PRO A 115 -8.30 -5.11 -8.37
CA PRO A 115 -8.00 -5.17 -9.79
C PRO A 115 -9.17 -5.68 -10.63
#